data_AF-H3C172-F1
#
_entry.id   AF-H3C172-F1
#
_cell.length_a   1.000
_cell.length_b   1.000
_cell.length_c   1.000
_cell.angle_alpha   90.00
_cell.angle_beta   90.00
_cell.angle_gamma   90.00
#
_symmetry.space_group_name_H-M   'P 1'
#
loop_
_entity.id
_entity.type
_entity.pdbx_description
1 polymer ?
#
loop_
_entity_poly.entity_id
_entity_poly.type
_entity_poly.pdbx_seq_one_letter_code
_entity_poly.pdbx_strand_id
1 'polypeptide(L)'
;PEELRVEALMSAVKAINLEAEQDRRWKQRADVPPAWRLHEWRSLHDETLRRLVERRMDNPTVPAISPVKQSSFQQDITSMARQLKEDLLLVVSALKDCYPPEMDICNVYARLFHQTFSSRITKISDFGLDNKDCTVVLQWVNVYYPGILQIPELAPHISIGEMGKLLSEEALGPLEKQYLSKQQEVLASFIHRILEEAKEKWSKGEEPTSEDGCFISPVAYDIIQVKTVLRGTAVGVVFGRVALRLRRFMMGEGSSLPRSFKNFQNEIIKQNKLNSRSFVKAKLSCLEQFSEVLQNQSELFMEDVLDECSHILADMRRSAHEYLLKPVHEALKPQYRKIGTTEWLNNQVFEKLLMSLQQEIPVLQGSTPTSHQNLIGQMHLEVTVEYVKRLLKGELKLKDKSLQLKACETLMEDAKNLHAFFITLGSKEDWLQEVLPGIAEVLKLQDLPAIQMQVAALGTTFPDLSVRHVSALLKLKTNLSRADRRKVKDLMETLNESSSDHTLPFFSLVLVK
;
A
#
# COMPACT_ATOMS: atom_id res chain seq x y z
N PRO A 1 -47.82 22.05 39.09
CA PRO A 1 -46.92 21.33 40.04
C PRO A 1 -45.43 21.44 39.68
N GLU A 2 -45.07 21.35 38.39
CA GLU A 2 -43.69 21.53 37.92
C GLU A 2 -43.22 22.99 37.97
N GLU A 3 -44.04 23.96 37.58
CA GLU A 3 -43.72 25.40 37.70
C GLU A 3 -43.40 25.80 39.15
N LEU A 4 -44.21 25.34 40.12
CA LEU A 4 -43.98 25.52 41.56
C LEU A 4 -42.66 24.90 42.05
N ARG A 5 -42.15 23.86 41.37
CA ARG A 5 -40.86 23.24 41.70
C ARG A 5 -39.69 24.02 41.10
N VAL A 6 -39.86 24.60 39.92
CA VAL A 6 -38.86 25.46 39.25
C VAL A 6 -38.69 26.78 40.01
N GLU A 7 -39.77 27.41 40.46
CA GLU A 7 -39.71 28.61 41.30
C GLU A 7 -39.01 28.37 42.64
N ALA A 8 -39.29 27.24 43.29
CA ALA A 8 -38.61 26.85 44.52
C ALA A 8 -37.11 26.61 44.29
N LEU A 9 -36.74 25.99 43.17
CA LEU A 9 -35.34 25.78 42.78
C LEU A 9 -34.62 27.10 42.53
N MET A 10 -35.21 28.01 41.76
CA MET A 10 -34.65 29.36 41.51
C MET A 10 -34.43 30.13 42.81
N SER A 11 -35.39 30.07 43.74
CA SER A 11 -35.27 30.69 45.06
C SER A 11 -34.11 30.10 45.88
N ALA A 12 -33.97 28.77 45.86
CA ALA A 12 -32.87 28.09 46.55
C ALA A 12 -31.49 28.44 45.95
N VAL A 13 -31.36 28.46 44.62
CA VAL A 13 -30.13 28.85 43.93
C VAL A 13 -29.78 30.31 44.22
N LYS A 14 -30.78 31.20 44.27
CA LYS A 14 -30.59 32.60 44.66
C LYS A 14 -30.07 32.73 46.09
N ALA A 15 -30.62 31.95 47.03
CA ALA A 15 -30.16 31.95 48.42
C ALA A 15 -28.69 31.50 48.55
N ILE A 16 -28.30 30.44 47.82
CA ILE A 16 -26.91 29.95 47.79
C ILE A 16 -25.96 31.04 47.26
N ASN A 17 -26.34 31.76 46.20
CA ASN A 17 -25.51 32.83 45.65
C ASN A 17 -25.36 34.04 46.59
N LEU A 18 -26.43 34.42 47.28
CA LEU A 18 -26.39 35.50 48.28
C LEU A 18 -25.47 35.14 49.45
N GLU A 19 -25.50 33.88 49.89
CA GLU A 19 -24.62 33.36 50.93
C GLU A 19 -23.16 33.37 50.47
N ALA A 20 -22.87 32.87 49.26
CA ALA A 20 -21.52 32.83 48.71
C ALA A 20 -20.89 34.24 48.56
N GLU A 21 -21.70 35.24 48.18
CA GLU A 21 -21.27 36.64 48.14
C GLU A 21 -20.98 37.20 49.53
N GLN A 22 -21.79 36.82 50.52
CA GLN A 22 -21.54 37.18 51.91
C GLN A 22 -20.24 36.54 52.42
N ASP A 23 -19.97 35.28 52.11
CA ASP A 23 -18.71 34.60 52.42
C ASP A 23 -17.49 35.31 51.84
N ARG A 24 -17.59 35.79 50.59
CA ARG A 24 -16.54 36.59 49.96
C ARG A 24 -16.27 37.89 50.72
N ARG A 25 -17.32 38.59 51.17
CA ARG A 25 -17.21 39.84 51.93
C ARG A 25 -16.56 39.63 53.29
N TRP A 26 -16.86 38.54 53.98
CA TRP A 26 -16.21 38.21 55.25
C TRP A 26 -14.73 37.88 55.07
N LYS A 27 -14.38 37.08 54.05
CA LYS A 27 -12.98 36.77 53.71
C LYS A 27 -12.17 38.04 53.41
N GLN A 28 -12.77 39.05 52.76
CA GLN A 28 -12.12 40.34 52.47
C GLN A 28 -11.91 41.21 53.70
N ARG A 29 -12.76 41.09 54.71
CA ARG A 29 -12.64 41.87 55.96
C ARG A 29 -11.64 41.27 56.95
N ALA A 30 -11.21 40.03 56.74
CA ALA A 30 -10.36 39.25 57.67
C ALA A 30 -10.95 39.11 59.09
N ASP A 31 -12.26 39.27 59.23
CA ASP A 31 -12.98 39.10 60.50
C ASP A 31 -13.36 37.62 60.73
N VAL A 32 -13.39 37.19 62.00
CA VAL A 32 -13.88 35.86 62.36
C VAL A 32 -15.41 35.84 62.26
N PRO A 33 -16.00 35.01 61.38
CA PRO A 33 -17.45 34.92 61.26
C PRO A 33 -18.07 34.36 62.57
N PRO A 34 -19.28 34.80 62.96
CA PRO A 34 -19.96 34.28 64.15
C PRO A 34 -20.20 32.77 64.07
N ALA A 35 -20.08 32.06 65.20
CA ALA A 35 -20.17 30.59 65.25
C ALA A 35 -21.52 29.99 64.77
N TRP A 36 -22.60 30.78 64.82
CA TRP A 36 -23.93 30.37 64.34
C TRP A 36 -24.12 30.58 62.83
N ARG A 37 -23.17 31.24 62.16
CA ARG A 37 -23.27 31.52 60.72
C ARG A 37 -22.91 30.28 59.92
N LEU A 38 -23.87 29.81 59.14
CA LEU A 38 -23.61 28.83 58.11
C LEU A 38 -22.75 29.47 57.02
N HIS A 39 -21.71 28.76 56.60
CA HIS A 39 -20.74 29.17 55.59
C HIS A 39 -20.56 28.02 54.60
N GLU A 40 -19.96 28.30 53.44
CA GLU A 40 -19.59 27.31 52.42
C GLU A 40 -20.79 26.57 51.80
N TRP A 41 -21.96 27.21 51.69
CA TRP A 41 -23.14 26.59 51.06
C TRP A 41 -22.89 26.24 49.60
N ARG A 42 -22.04 27.01 48.91
CA ARG A 42 -21.61 26.69 47.55
C ARG A 42 -20.82 25.39 47.48
N SER A 43 -19.90 25.16 48.42
CA SER A 43 -19.12 23.92 48.49
C SER A 43 -20.03 22.72 48.77
N LEU A 44 -20.97 22.88 49.71
CA LEU A 44 -21.96 21.85 50.02
C LEU A 44 -22.87 21.55 48.82
N HIS A 45 -23.26 22.58 48.07
CA HIS A 45 -24.05 22.44 46.84
C HIS A 45 -23.29 21.64 45.79
N ASP A 46 -22.06 22.04 45.46
CA ASP A 46 -21.22 21.37 44.46
C ASP A 46 -20.95 19.89 44.85
N GLU A 47 -20.73 19.61 46.14
CA GLU A 47 -20.57 18.24 46.67
C GLU A 47 -21.88 17.42 46.58
N THR A 48 -23.02 18.07 46.78
CA THR A 48 -24.33 17.43 46.64
C THR A 48 -24.62 17.11 45.17
N LEU A 49 -24.26 18.00 44.25
CA LEU A 49 -24.33 17.74 42.81
C LEU A 49 -23.44 16.58 42.40
N ARG A 50 -22.19 16.53 42.90
CA ARG A 50 -21.28 15.41 42.65
C ARG A 50 -21.90 14.07 43.08
N ARG A 51 -22.35 13.97 44.33
CA ARG A 51 -22.98 12.76 44.86
C ARG A 51 -24.27 12.38 44.12
N LEU A 52 -25.03 13.37 43.65
CA LEU A 52 -26.22 13.13 42.83
C LEU A 52 -25.85 12.50 41.49
N VAL A 53 -24.84 13.05 40.80
CA VAL A 53 -24.35 12.53 39.52
C VAL A 53 -23.82 11.10 39.69
N GLU A 54 -22.98 10.87 40.71
CA GLU A 54 -22.46 9.52 41.02
C GLU A 54 -23.59 8.52 41.24
N ARG A 55 -24.58 8.86 42.09
CA ARG A 55 -25.72 7.98 42.36
C ARG A 55 -26.56 7.68 41.12
N ARG A 56 -26.78 8.67 40.24
CA ARG A 56 -27.52 8.46 38.99
C ARG A 56 -26.75 7.57 38.03
N MET A 57 -25.43 7.75 37.94
CA MET A 57 -24.57 6.90 37.12
C MET A 57 -24.47 5.46 37.67
N ASP A 58 -24.45 5.28 38.99
CA ASP A 58 -24.42 3.95 39.64
C ASP A 58 -25.77 3.22 39.60
N ASN A 59 -26.89 3.96 39.52
CA ASN A 59 -28.24 3.39 39.47
C ASN A 59 -29.03 3.93 38.27
N PRO A 60 -28.70 3.49 37.04
CA PRO A 60 -29.39 3.94 35.84
C PRO A 60 -30.89 3.61 35.90
N THR A 61 -31.72 4.58 35.53
CA THR A 61 -33.19 4.50 35.69
C THR A 61 -33.82 3.43 34.79
N VAL A 62 -33.15 3.06 33.69
CA VAL A 62 -33.62 2.08 32.71
C VAL A 62 -32.50 1.07 32.41
N PRO A 63 -32.66 -0.23 32.73
CA PRO A 63 -31.69 -1.24 32.34
C PRO A 63 -31.59 -1.35 30.82
N ALA A 64 -30.37 -1.49 30.29
CA ALA A 64 -30.15 -1.65 28.86
C ALA A 64 -30.68 -3.02 28.39
N ILE A 65 -31.90 -3.05 27.85
CA ILE A 65 -32.42 -4.24 27.16
C ILE A 65 -31.84 -4.24 25.75
N SER A 66 -30.76 -5.00 25.57
CA SER A 66 -30.20 -5.28 24.24
C SER A 66 -30.61 -6.68 23.79
N PRO A 67 -31.05 -6.86 22.53
CA PRO A 67 -31.34 -8.19 21.97
C PRO A 67 -30.06 -9.04 21.78
N VAL A 68 -28.87 -8.45 21.95
CA VAL A 68 -27.58 -9.11 21.82
C VAL A 68 -27.03 -9.45 23.21
N LYS A 69 -26.46 -10.66 23.38
CA LYS A 69 -25.73 -11.06 24.60
C LYS A 69 -24.50 -10.16 24.79
N GLN A 70 -24.68 -9.07 25.52
CA GLN A 70 -23.61 -8.17 25.96
C GLN A 70 -22.97 -8.68 27.25
N SER A 71 -21.68 -8.42 27.45
CA SER A 71 -21.03 -8.65 28.76
C SER A 71 -21.65 -7.74 29.81
N SER A 72 -21.56 -8.11 31.10
CA SER A 72 -22.01 -7.26 32.21
C SER A 72 -21.36 -5.87 32.14
N PHE A 73 -20.10 -5.82 31.70
CA PHE A 73 -19.36 -4.60 31.42
C PHE A 73 -20.00 -3.72 30.33
N GLN A 74 -20.32 -4.31 29.17
CA GLN A 74 -20.93 -3.56 28.06
C GLN A 74 -22.30 -3.01 28.44
N GLN A 75 -23.07 -3.75 29.24
CA GLN A 75 -24.35 -3.31 29.77
C GLN A 75 -24.16 -2.12 30.73
N ASP A 76 -23.18 -2.18 31.63
CA ASP A 76 -22.84 -1.12 32.60
C ASP A 76 -22.44 0.19 31.89
N ILE A 77 -21.51 0.13 30.93
CA ILE A 77 -21.10 1.33 30.19
C ILE A 77 -22.28 1.91 29.39
N THR A 78 -23.07 1.06 28.74
CA THR A 78 -24.18 1.53 27.89
C THR A 78 -25.29 2.16 28.73
N SER A 79 -25.61 1.61 29.90
CA SER A 79 -26.61 2.18 30.81
C SER A 79 -26.13 3.51 31.39
N MET A 80 -24.87 3.59 31.82
CA MET A 80 -24.24 4.84 32.29
C MET A 80 -24.26 5.92 31.21
N ALA A 81 -23.86 5.58 29.98
CA ALA A 81 -23.85 6.54 28.87
C ALA A 81 -25.25 7.04 28.50
N ARG A 82 -26.28 6.16 28.57
CA ARG A 82 -27.68 6.56 28.37
C ARG A 82 -28.12 7.54 29.45
N GLN A 83 -27.85 7.21 30.71
CA GLN A 83 -28.18 8.06 31.86
C GLN A 83 -27.51 9.44 31.75
N LEU A 84 -26.22 9.46 31.40
CA LEU A 84 -25.47 10.69 31.12
C LEU A 84 -26.14 11.53 30.03
N LYS A 85 -26.52 10.91 28.91
CA LYS A 85 -27.18 11.60 27.80
C LYS A 85 -28.52 12.22 28.23
N GLU A 86 -29.37 11.43 28.87
CA GLU A 86 -30.71 11.86 29.30
C GLU A 86 -30.64 13.00 30.31
N ASP A 87 -29.72 12.89 31.28
CA ASP A 87 -29.56 13.89 32.33
C ASP A 87 -28.96 15.19 31.81
N LEU A 88 -27.99 15.13 30.90
CA LEU A 88 -27.47 16.35 30.27
C LEU A 88 -28.53 17.08 29.45
N LEU A 89 -29.38 16.35 28.72
CA LEU A 89 -30.50 16.94 27.98
C LEU A 89 -31.54 17.58 28.92
N LEU A 90 -31.81 16.93 30.06
CA LEU A 90 -32.66 17.50 31.10
C LEU A 90 -32.04 18.77 31.72
N VAL A 91 -30.73 18.78 31.97
CA VAL A 91 -30.02 19.95 32.52
C VAL A 91 -30.15 21.13 31.57
N VAL A 92 -29.93 20.90 30.27
CA VAL A 92 -30.02 21.96 29.25
C VAL A 92 -31.45 22.47 29.08
N SER A 93 -32.45 21.58 29.09
CA SER A 93 -33.84 21.95 28.80
C SER A 93 -34.59 22.55 29.99
N ALA A 94 -34.28 22.14 31.22
CA ALA A 94 -35.08 22.49 32.40
C ALA A 94 -34.31 23.20 33.52
N LEU A 95 -33.01 22.90 33.68
CA LEU A 95 -32.21 23.45 34.80
C LEU A 95 -31.41 24.69 34.42
N LYS A 96 -31.03 24.84 33.15
CA LYS A 96 -30.20 25.95 32.66
C LYS A 96 -30.73 27.32 33.09
N ASP A 97 -32.04 27.55 32.91
CA ASP A 97 -32.67 28.85 33.19
C ASP A 97 -32.88 29.11 34.69
N CYS A 98 -32.68 28.10 35.53
CA CYS A 98 -32.82 28.22 36.98
C CYS A 98 -31.57 28.75 37.67
N TYR A 99 -30.42 28.74 36.98
CA TYR A 99 -29.13 29.15 37.51
C TYR A 99 -28.66 30.45 36.86
N PRO A 100 -27.95 31.32 37.61
CA PRO A 100 -27.29 32.47 37.02
C PRO A 100 -26.25 32.04 35.97
N PRO A 101 -26.09 32.78 34.85
CA PRO A 101 -25.13 32.46 33.81
C PRO A 101 -23.68 32.29 34.32
N GLU A 102 -23.31 32.99 35.39
CA GLU A 102 -21.97 32.96 35.98
C GLU A 102 -21.61 31.61 36.62
N MET A 103 -22.61 30.80 36.98
CA MET A 103 -22.38 29.46 37.55
C MET A 103 -22.12 28.39 36.49
N ASP A 104 -22.47 28.67 35.22
CA ASP A 104 -22.27 27.77 34.08
C ASP A 104 -22.65 26.31 34.37
N ILE A 105 -23.89 26.14 34.84
CA ILE A 105 -24.37 24.88 35.41
C ILE A 105 -24.31 23.71 34.41
N CYS A 106 -24.51 23.99 33.11
CA CYS A 106 -24.40 22.99 32.05
C CYS A 106 -22.99 22.40 31.99
N ASN A 107 -21.94 23.23 32.02
CA ASN A 107 -20.56 22.76 32.06
C ASN A 107 -20.18 22.13 33.40
N VAL A 108 -20.76 22.58 34.52
CA VAL A 108 -20.56 21.93 35.83
C VAL A 108 -21.06 20.48 35.78
N TYR A 109 -22.30 20.25 35.34
CA TYR A 109 -22.83 18.89 35.18
C TYR A 109 -22.03 18.09 34.15
N ALA A 110 -21.70 18.67 32.99
CA ALA A 110 -20.90 17.99 31.97
C ALA A 110 -19.55 17.51 32.51
N ARG A 111 -18.83 18.35 33.28
CA ARG A 111 -17.57 17.99 33.93
C ARG A 111 -17.75 16.88 34.96
N LEU A 112 -18.78 16.95 35.80
CA LEU A 112 -19.06 15.91 36.79
C LEU A 112 -19.36 14.56 36.12
N PHE A 113 -20.26 14.53 35.13
CA PHE A 113 -20.56 13.33 34.36
C PHE A 113 -19.33 12.78 33.63
N HIS A 114 -18.53 13.65 33.01
CA HIS A 114 -17.28 13.28 32.38
C HIS A 114 -16.31 12.62 33.38
N GLN A 115 -16.06 13.25 34.52
CA GLN A 115 -15.14 12.75 35.54
C GLN A 115 -15.58 11.40 36.11
N THR A 116 -16.87 11.25 36.44
CA THR A 116 -17.41 9.99 36.94
C THR A 116 -17.29 8.89 35.88
N PHE A 117 -17.62 9.17 34.62
CA PHE A 117 -17.56 8.20 33.55
C PHE A 117 -16.11 7.82 33.20
N SER A 118 -15.21 8.80 33.12
CA SER A 118 -13.77 8.62 32.93
C SER A 118 -13.16 7.77 34.06
N SER A 119 -13.45 8.09 35.32
CA SER A 119 -12.96 7.33 36.48
C SER A 119 -13.41 5.88 36.44
N ARG A 120 -14.68 5.63 36.06
CA ARG A 120 -15.21 4.27 35.94
C ARG A 120 -14.50 3.48 34.83
N ILE A 121 -14.38 4.03 33.64
CA ILE A 121 -13.73 3.34 32.51
C ILE A 121 -12.24 3.11 32.81
N THR A 122 -11.57 4.07 33.45
CA THR A 122 -10.16 3.94 33.87
C THR A 122 -10.00 2.78 34.84
N LYS A 123 -10.78 2.76 35.93
CA LYS A 123 -10.75 1.67 36.91
C LYS A 123 -10.96 0.31 36.26
N ILE A 124 -11.90 0.20 35.33
CA ILE A 124 -12.18 -1.08 34.66
C ILE A 124 -11.05 -1.47 33.69
N SER A 125 -10.43 -0.49 33.04
CA SER A 125 -9.28 -0.72 32.17
C SER A 125 -8.06 -1.23 32.93
N ASP A 126 -7.87 -0.81 34.19
CA ASP A 126 -6.77 -1.25 35.06
C ASP A 126 -6.84 -2.73 35.45
N PHE A 127 -8.04 -3.33 35.47
CA PHE A 127 -8.22 -4.76 35.80
C PHE A 127 -7.86 -5.71 34.65
N GLY A 128 -7.51 -5.18 33.47
CA GLY A 128 -7.21 -5.96 32.28
C GLY A 128 -8.47 -6.38 31.53
N LEU A 129 -8.62 -5.86 30.31
CA LEU A 129 -9.78 -6.13 29.46
C LEU A 129 -9.53 -7.30 28.53
N ASP A 130 -10.57 -8.11 28.28
CA ASP A 130 -10.54 -9.05 27.17
C ASP A 130 -10.55 -8.30 25.81
N ASN A 131 -10.28 -9.00 24.72
CA ASN A 131 -10.19 -8.35 23.40
C ASN A 131 -11.52 -7.74 22.92
N LYS A 132 -12.67 -8.29 23.34
CA LYS A 132 -13.99 -7.80 22.94
C LYS A 132 -14.31 -6.51 23.69
N ASP A 133 -14.09 -6.51 25.00
CA ASP A 133 -14.32 -5.37 25.87
C ASP A 133 -13.31 -4.24 25.60
N CYS A 134 -12.06 -4.57 25.28
CA CYS A 134 -11.06 -3.61 24.79
C CYS A 134 -11.55 -2.87 23.52
N THR A 135 -12.11 -3.62 22.56
CA THR A 135 -12.68 -3.03 21.34
C THR A 135 -13.84 -2.09 21.66
N VAL A 136 -14.69 -2.47 22.62
CA VAL A 136 -15.83 -1.64 23.04
C VAL A 136 -15.38 -0.36 23.74
N VAL A 137 -14.40 -0.42 24.64
CA VAL A 137 -13.83 0.79 25.28
C VAL A 137 -13.26 1.74 24.25
N LEU A 138 -12.48 1.22 23.31
CA LEU A 138 -11.90 2.00 22.22
C LEU A 138 -13.00 2.69 21.38
N GLN A 139 -14.12 2.02 21.10
CA GLN A 139 -15.28 2.64 20.44
C GLN A 139 -15.95 3.72 21.29
N TRP A 140 -16.10 3.51 22.60
CA TRP A 140 -16.70 4.51 23.48
C TRP A 140 -15.88 5.78 23.58
N VAL A 141 -14.57 5.65 23.79
CA VAL A 141 -13.65 6.79 23.95
C VAL A 141 -13.60 7.65 22.69
N ASN A 142 -13.63 7.03 21.51
CA ASN A 142 -13.35 7.72 20.24
C ASN A 142 -14.58 8.00 19.38
N VAL A 143 -15.69 7.26 19.55
CA VAL A 143 -16.88 7.38 18.70
C VAL A 143 -18.10 7.76 19.51
N TYR A 144 -18.53 6.89 20.43
CA TYR A 144 -19.84 7.04 21.06
C TYR A 144 -19.91 8.21 22.02
N TYR A 145 -18.90 8.42 22.87
CA TYR A 145 -18.91 9.53 23.83
C TYR A 145 -18.80 10.91 23.16
N PRO A 146 -17.83 11.15 22.24
CA PRO A 146 -17.82 12.39 21.46
C PRO A 146 -19.15 12.62 20.72
N GLY A 147 -19.76 11.55 20.18
CA GLY A 147 -21.06 11.63 19.51
C GLY A 147 -22.20 12.07 20.43
N ILE A 148 -22.19 11.69 21.71
CA ILE A 148 -23.18 12.18 22.70
C ILE A 148 -22.98 13.68 22.96
N LEU A 149 -21.74 14.14 23.09
CA LEU A 149 -21.46 15.55 23.35
C LEU A 149 -21.76 16.45 22.14
N GLN A 150 -21.70 15.91 20.92
CA GLN A 150 -21.99 16.62 19.66
C GLN A 150 -23.48 16.65 19.29
N ILE A 151 -24.36 16.15 20.16
CA ILE A 151 -25.81 16.25 19.97
C ILE A 151 -26.19 17.75 19.83
N PRO A 152 -26.94 18.16 18.79
CA PRO A 152 -27.21 19.57 18.49
C PRO A 152 -27.82 20.36 19.65
N GLU A 153 -28.58 19.69 20.51
CA GLU A 153 -29.21 20.26 21.70
C GLU A 153 -28.20 20.51 22.84
N LEU A 154 -27.10 19.76 22.90
CA LEU A 154 -26.06 19.86 23.94
C LEU A 154 -24.86 20.71 23.50
N ALA A 155 -24.46 20.61 22.23
CA ALA A 155 -23.24 21.21 21.69
C ALA A 155 -23.11 22.74 21.91
N PRO A 156 -24.19 23.56 21.84
CA PRO A 156 -24.10 25.00 22.09
C PRO A 156 -23.87 25.39 23.55
N HIS A 157 -24.05 24.45 24.48
CA HIS A 157 -24.09 24.72 25.92
C HIS A 157 -22.98 24.01 26.70
N ILE A 158 -22.15 23.21 26.04
CA ILE A 158 -21.08 22.42 26.67
C ILE A 158 -19.76 22.68 25.95
N SER A 159 -18.73 23.03 26.73
CA SER A 159 -17.36 23.28 26.27
C SER A 159 -16.59 21.97 26.11
N ILE A 160 -16.79 21.29 24.98
CA ILE A 160 -16.16 19.97 24.70
C ILE A 160 -14.62 20.03 24.77
N GLY A 161 -14.01 21.15 24.34
CA GLY A 161 -12.56 21.31 24.30
C GLY A 161 -11.87 21.27 25.66
N GLU A 162 -12.57 21.61 26.75
CA GLU A 162 -12.01 21.65 28.10
C GLU A 162 -12.02 20.28 28.80
N MET A 163 -12.92 19.37 28.39
CA MET A 163 -13.09 18.05 29.04
C MET A 163 -12.09 17.01 28.53
N GLY A 164 -11.53 17.17 27.33
CA GLY A 164 -10.61 16.20 26.74
C GLY A 164 -11.24 14.84 26.46
N LYS A 165 -10.41 13.80 26.29
CA LYS A 165 -10.85 12.42 26.04
C LYS A 165 -11.23 11.72 27.35
N LEU A 166 -12.11 10.72 27.27
CA LEU A 166 -12.50 9.90 28.43
C LEU A 166 -11.33 9.17 29.11
N LEU A 167 -10.33 8.77 28.34
CA LEU A 167 -9.11 8.15 28.85
C LEU A 167 -7.91 9.01 28.51
N SER A 168 -6.92 9.03 29.41
CA SER A 168 -5.62 9.64 29.14
C SER A 168 -4.89 8.88 28.03
N GLU A 169 -3.97 9.55 27.34
CA GLU A 169 -3.14 8.90 26.31
C GLU A 169 -2.29 7.75 26.90
N GLU A 170 -1.90 7.84 28.19
CA GLU A 170 -1.19 6.79 28.92
C GLU A 170 -2.03 5.52 29.10
N ALA A 171 -3.32 5.66 29.40
CA ALA A 171 -4.24 4.52 29.53
C ALA A 171 -4.70 3.98 28.15
N LEU A 172 -4.77 4.86 27.15
CA LEU A 172 -5.20 4.50 25.79
C LEU A 172 -4.13 3.69 25.03
N GLY A 173 -2.85 4.01 25.21
CA GLY A 173 -1.73 3.37 24.50
C GLY A 173 -1.69 1.84 24.63
N PRO A 174 -1.79 1.26 25.85
CA PRO A 174 -1.86 -0.19 26.05
C PRO A 174 -3.06 -0.84 25.37
N LEU A 175 -4.24 -0.22 25.45
CA LEU A 175 -5.47 -0.72 24.81
C LEU A 175 -5.35 -0.72 23.29
N GLU A 176 -4.84 0.36 22.71
CA GLU A 176 -4.56 0.43 21.28
C GLU A 176 -3.56 -0.66 20.84
N LYS A 177 -2.49 -0.87 21.63
CA LYS A 177 -1.49 -1.91 21.34
C LYS A 177 -2.10 -3.31 21.39
N GLN A 178 -2.93 -3.60 22.39
CA GLN A 178 -3.63 -4.88 22.51
C GLN A 178 -4.57 -5.11 21.33
N TYR A 179 -5.39 -4.11 20.99
CA TYR A 179 -6.28 -4.18 19.83
C TYR A 179 -5.49 -4.42 18.55
N LEU A 180 -4.41 -3.66 18.34
CA LEU A 180 -3.52 -3.81 17.20
C LEU A 180 -2.93 -5.20 17.09
N SER A 181 -2.32 -5.72 18.15
CA SER A 181 -1.75 -7.06 18.18
C SER A 181 -2.79 -8.10 17.81
N LYS A 182 -4.02 -7.97 18.32
CA LYS A 182 -5.07 -8.93 18.01
C LYS A 182 -5.52 -8.87 16.56
N GLN A 183 -5.72 -7.66 16.02
CA GLN A 183 -6.08 -7.50 14.62
C GLN A 183 -4.96 -8.02 13.70
N GLN A 184 -3.70 -7.81 14.06
CA GLN A 184 -2.54 -8.35 13.35
C GLN A 184 -2.56 -9.88 13.30
N GLU A 185 -2.80 -10.56 14.43
CA GLU A 185 -2.94 -12.02 14.48
C GLU A 185 -4.08 -12.53 13.58
N VAL A 186 -5.25 -11.89 13.67
CA VAL A 186 -6.42 -12.27 12.87
C VAL A 186 -6.10 -12.14 11.38
N LEU A 187 -5.51 -11.02 10.97
CA LEU A 187 -5.11 -10.80 9.58
C LEU A 187 -4.05 -11.77 9.10
N ALA A 188 -3.01 -12.01 9.91
CA ALA A 188 -1.97 -12.96 9.58
C ALA A 188 -2.54 -14.38 9.41
N SER A 189 -3.44 -14.82 10.31
CA SER A 189 -4.09 -16.12 10.20
C SER A 189 -4.99 -16.24 8.97
N PHE A 190 -5.69 -15.17 8.60
CA PHE A 190 -6.57 -15.15 7.44
C PHE A 190 -5.77 -15.19 6.13
N ILE A 191 -4.73 -14.36 6.01
CA ILE A 191 -3.80 -14.36 4.88
C ILE A 191 -3.14 -15.73 4.74
N HIS A 192 -2.66 -16.30 5.86
CA HIS A 192 -2.06 -17.62 5.86
C HIS A 192 -3.03 -18.69 5.33
N ARG A 193 -4.29 -18.65 5.78
CA ARG A 193 -5.33 -19.57 5.32
C ARG A 193 -5.59 -19.44 3.81
N ILE A 194 -5.70 -18.22 3.27
CA ILE A 194 -5.86 -18.02 1.81
C ILE A 194 -4.70 -18.63 1.04
N LEU A 195 -3.47 -18.37 1.49
CA LEU A 195 -2.27 -18.87 0.80
C LEU A 195 -2.16 -20.40 0.89
N GLU A 196 -2.49 -21.00 2.03
CA GLU A 196 -2.51 -22.46 2.18
C GLU A 196 -3.62 -23.10 1.35
N GLU A 197 -4.83 -22.53 1.30
CA GLU A 197 -5.91 -22.99 0.41
C GLU A 197 -5.47 -22.96 -1.07
N ALA A 198 -4.84 -21.86 -1.51
CA ALA A 198 -4.31 -21.75 -2.87
C ALA A 198 -3.17 -22.76 -3.15
N LYS A 199 -2.31 -22.99 -2.17
CA LYS A 199 -1.20 -23.96 -2.24
C LYS A 199 -1.69 -25.40 -2.26
N GLU A 200 -2.75 -25.71 -1.53
CA GLU A 200 -3.38 -27.03 -1.51
C GLU A 200 -3.98 -27.35 -2.89
N LYS A 201 -4.74 -26.42 -3.49
CA LYS A 201 -5.28 -26.56 -4.85
C LYS A 201 -4.18 -26.82 -5.88
N TRP A 202 -3.12 -26.02 -5.83
CA TRP A 202 -1.94 -26.23 -6.69
C TRP A 202 -1.31 -27.61 -6.44
N SER A 203 -1.17 -28.02 -5.18
CA SER A 203 -0.53 -29.29 -4.80
C SER A 203 -1.32 -30.52 -5.28
N LYS A 204 -2.64 -30.42 -5.33
CA LYS A 204 -3.56 -31.46 -5.86
C LYS A 204 -3.55 -31.56 -7.39
N GLY A 205 -2.89 -30.64 -8.08
CA GLY A 205 -2.86 -30.61 -9.55
C GLY A 205 -4.10 -29.99 -10.18
N GLU A 206 -4.94 -29.29 -9.40
CA GLU A 206 -6.08 -28.54 -9.92
C GLU A 206 -5.58 -27.38 -10.79
N GLU A 207 -6.35 -26.95 -11.78
CA GLU A 207 -6.07 -25.75 -12.58
C GLU A 207 -6.73 -24.52 -11.92
N PRO A 208 -6.15 -23.31 -12.06
CA PRO A 208 -6.81 -22.08 -11.61
C PRO A 208 -8.14 -21.86 -12.35
N THR A 209 -9.03 -21.10 -11.72
CA THR A 209 -10.26 -20.64 -12.37
C THR A 209 -9.93 -19.86 -13.65
N SER A 210 -10.70 -20.06 -14.71
CA SER A 210 -10.54 -19.34 -15.97
C SER A 210 -11.78 -18.50 -16.27
N GLU A 211 -11.58 -17.20 -16.52
CA GLU A 211 -12.62 -16.29 -17.02
C GLU A 211 -12.11 -15.66 -18.32
N ASP A 212 -12.95 -15.66 -19.36
CA ASP A 212 -12.59 -15.16 -20.70
C ASP A 212 -11.27 -15.74 -21.26
N GLY A 213 -11.00 -17.01 -20.96
CA GLY A 213 -9.78 -17.70 -21.37
C GLY A 213 -8.52 -17.31 -20.58
N CYS A 214 -8.63 -16.45 -19.57
CA CYS A 214 -7.54 -16.03 -18.69
C CYS A 214 -7.60 -16.77 -17.36
N PHE A 215 -6.46 -17.28 -16.89
CA PHE A 215 -6.36 -17.84 -15.54
C PHE A 215 -6.42 -16.72 -14.49
N ILE A 216 -7.25 -16.90 -13.48
CA ILE A 216 -7.47 -15.94 -12.41
C ILE A 216 -7.22 -16.62 -11.07
N SER A 217 -6.59 -15.87 -10.17
CA SER A 217 -6.42 -16.28 -8.78
C SER A 217 -7.20 -15.31 -7.90
N PRO A 218 -8.10 -15.83 -7.04
CA PRO A 218 -8.87 -14.97 -6.14
C PRO A 218 -8.01 -14.41 -5.01
N VAL A 219 -6.76 -14.88 -4.84
CA VAL A 219 -5.87 -14.53 -3.73
C VAL A 219 -5.72 -13.01 -3.56
N ALA A 220 -5.47 -12.27 -4.64
CA ALA A 220 -5.37 -10.81 -4.56
C ALA A 220 -6.70 -10.17 -4.13
N TYR A 221 -7.80 -10.58 -4.76
CA TYR A 221 -9.13 -10.10 -4.41
C TYR A 221 -9.47 -10.38 -2.94
N ASP A 222 -9.30 -11.62 -2.47
CA ASP A 222 -9.62 -12.04 -1.10
C ASP A 222 -8.79 -11.24 -0.08
N ILE A 223 -7.50 -11.04 -0.35
CA ILE A 223 -6.61 -10.26 0.52
C ILE A 223 -7.00 -8.77 0.49
N ILE A 224 -7.30 -8.21 -0.68
CA ILE A 224 -7.71 -6.80 -0.82
C ILE A 224 -9.08 -6.59 -0.15
N GLN A 225 -10.02 -7.54 -0.23
CA GLN A 225 -11.35 -7.43 0.33
C GLN A 225 -11.35 -7.43 1.87
N VAL A 226 -10.40 -8.14 2.51
CA VAL A 226 -10.18 -8.07 3.97
C VAL A 226 -9.94 -6.64 4.46
N LYS A 227 -9.31 -5.81 3.63
CA LYS A 227 -9.10 -4.37 3.90
C LYS A 227 -10.44 -3.62 4.02
N THR A 228 -11.43 -3.98 3.21
CA THR A 228 -12.77 -3.39 3.23
C THR A 228 -13.53 -3.80 4.49
N VAL A 229 -13.38 -5.05 4.95
CA VAL A 229 -13.98 -5.54 6.20
C VAL A 229 -13.41 -4.79 7.41
N LEU A 230 -12.10 -4.57 7.47
CA LEU A 230 -11.48 -3.76 8.54
C LEU A 230 -11.94 -2.30 8.51
N ARG A 231 -12.08 -1.71 7.32
CA ARG A 231 -12.59 -0.35 7.11
C ARG A 231 -14.07 -0.20 7.50
N GLY A 232 -14.86 -1.28 7.38
CA GLY A 232 -16.28 -1.31 7.74
C GLY A 232 -16.56 -1.43 9.25
N THR A 233 -15.57 -1.84 10.05
CA THR A 233 -15.72 -1.72 11.52
C THR A 233 -15.57 -0.24 11.90
N ALA A 234 -16.48 0.30 12.72
CA ALA A 234 -16.43 1.71 13.17
C ALA A 234 -15.06 2.13 13.77
N VAL A 235 -14.26 1.15 14.18
CA VAL A 235 -12.89 1.29 14.71
C VAL A 235 -11.84 1.55 13.59
N GLY A 236 -12.05 1.10 12.36
CA GLY A 236 -11.10 1.35 11.26
C GLY A 236 -11.10 2.79 10.72
N VAL A 237 -12.25 3.48 10.81
CA VAL A 237 -12.43 4.85 10.28
C VAL A 237 -11.98 5.91 11.30
N VAL A 238 -12.25 5.69 12.58
CA VAL A 238 -11.92 6.65 13.64
C VAL A 238 -10.46 6.56 14.06
N PHE A 239 -9.84 5.40 13.90
CA PHE A 239 -8.45 5.19 14.29
C PHE A 239 -7.50 5.28 13.10
N GLY A 240 -7.32 6.49 12.55
CA GLY A 240 -6.31 6.73 11.50
C GLY A 240 -4.93 6.17 11.86
N ARG A 241 -4.53 6.26 13.14
CA ARG A 241 -3.26 5.68 13.65
C ARG A 241 -3.24 4.15 13.66
N VAL A 242 -4.35 3.50 14.04
CA VAL A 242 -4.45 2.03 14.12
C VAL A 242 -4.58 1.42 12.72
N ALA A 243 -5.37 2.04 11.84
CA ALA A 243 -5.47 1.66 10.44
C ALA A 243 -4.10 1.79 9.73
N LEU A 244 -3.37 2.87 9.98
CA LEU A 244 -2.01 3.06 9.46
C LEU A 244 -1.03 2.01 10.02
N ARG A 245 -1.12 1.66 11.31
CA ARG A 245 -0.27 0.63 11.94
C ARG A 245 -0.59 -0.78 11.43
N LEU A 246 -1.86 -1.11 11.20
CA LEU A 246 -2.26 -2.40 10.61
C LEU A 246 -1.81 -2.51 9.15
N ARG A 247 -1.91 -1.42 8.38
CA ARG A 247 -1.37 -1.37 7.01
C ARG A 247 0.15 -1.51 6.99
N ARG A 248 0.86 -0.83 7.89
CA ARG A 248 2.30 -1.03 8.10
C ARG A 248 2.65 -2.47 8.45
N PHE A 249 1.84 -3.16 9.24
CA PHE A 249 2.09 -4.57 9.56
C PHE A 249 1.88 -5.51 8.37
N MET A 250 0.80 -5.32 7.60
CA MET A 250 0.56 -6.17 6.42
C MET A 250 1.67 -6.03 5.37
N MET A 251 2.28 -4.84 5.28
CA MET A 251 3.25 -4.48 4.24
C MET A 251 4.70 -4.36 4.75
N GLY A 252 4.97 -4.43 6.06
CA GLY A 252 6.28 -4.16 6.68
C GLY A 252 6.83 -5.29 7.57
N GLU A 253 7.91 -4.97 8.31
CA GLU A 253 8.91 -5.92 8.86
C GLU A 253 8.36 -7.08 9.72
N GLY A 254 8.86 -8.28 9.41
CA GLY A 254 8.77 -9.48 10.26
C GLY A 254 8.29 -10.72 9.49
N SER A 255 7.25 -10.57 8.66
CA SER A 255 6.65 -11.64 7.86
C SER A 255 5.63 -11.08 6.85
N SER A 256 6.05 -10.05 6.10
CA SER A 256 5.20 -9.29 5.18
C SER A 256 4.47 -10.20 4.17
N LEU A 257 3.19 -9.96 3.93
CA LEU A 257 2.39 -10.65 2.91
C LEU A 257 3.12 -10.79 1.55
N PRO A 258 3.78 -9.76 1.01
CA PRO A 258 4.55 -9.86 -0.24
C PRO A 258 5.61 -10.97 -0.21
N ARG A 259 6.36 -11.11 0.89
CA ARG A 259 7.37 -12.17 1.06
C ARG A 259 6.73 -13.57 1.08
N SER A 260 5.59 -13.73 1.75
CA SER A 260 4.85 -15.01 1.75
C SER A 260 4.34 -15.36 0.35
N PHE A 261 3.82 -14.38 -0.40
CA PHE A 261 3.38 -14.57 -1.78
C PHE A 261 4.56 -14.94 -2.71
N LYS A 262 5.72 -14.28 -2.52
CA LYS A 262 6.99 -14.57 -3.20
C LYS A 262 7.48 -15.98 -2.93
N ASN A 263 7.53 -16.38 -1.65
CA ASN A 263 7.95 -17.73 -1.26
C ASN A 263 7.05 -18.80 -1.89
N PHE A 264 5.74 -18.57 -1.90
CA PHE A 264 4.81 -19.48 -2.57
C PHE A 264 5.04 -19.53 -4.09
N GLN A 265 5.32 -18.41 -4.75
CA GLN A 265 5.65 -18.42 -6.19
C GLN A 265 6.96 -19.16 -6.46
N ASN A 266 7.99 -18.92 -5.67
CA ASN A 266 9.28 -19.60 -5.81
C ASN A 266 9.13 -21.11 -5.67
N GLU A 267 8.25 -21.58 -4.77
CA GLU A 267 7.94 -23.00 -4.62
C GLU A 267 7.25 -23.58 -5.86
N ILE A 268 6.28 -22.85 -6.43
CA ILE A 268 5.61 -23.24 -7.69
C ILE A 268 6.63 -23.38 -8.82
N ILE A 269 7.48 -22.36 -9.01
CA ILE A 269 8.51 -22.32 -10.05
C ILE A 269 9.52 -23.45 -9.86
N LYS A 270 9.94 -23.71 -8.62
CA LYS A 270 10.94 -24.73 -8.29
C LYS A 270 10.42 -26.15 -8.52
N GLN A 271 9.18 -26.44 -8.12
CA GLN A 271 8.59 -27.78 -8.32
C GLN A 271 8.15 -28.02 -9.77
N ASN A 272 7.79 -26.98 -10.52
CA ASN A 272 7.49 -27.03 -11.95
C ASN A 272 6.52 -28.18 -12.36
N LYS A 273 5.44 -28.37 -11.58
CA LYS A 273 4.35 -29.29 -11.89
C LYS A 273 3.59 -28.87 -13.15
N LEU A 274 2.79 -29.77 -13.74
CA LEU A 274 2.02 -29.53 -14.97
C LEU A 274 1.16 -28.25 -14.93
N ASN A 275 0.43 -28.03 -13.83
CA ASN A 275 -0.42 -26.86 -13.61
C ASN A 275 0.34 -25.58 -13.17
N SER A 276 1.66 -25.65 -12.95
CA SER A 276 2.44 -24.54 -12.38
C SER A 276 2.46 -23.32 -13.30
N ARG A 277 2.48 -23.53 -14.62
CA ARG A 277 2.44 -22.43 -15.60
C ARG A 277 1.13 -21.65 -15.49
N SER A 278 0.00 -22.32 -15.41
CA SER A 278 -1.31 -21.68 -15.25
C SER A 278 -1.40 -20.90 -13.94
N PHE A 279 -0.88 -21.45 -12.84
CA PHE A 279 -0.80 -20.74 -11.57
C PHE A 279 0.08 -19.50 -11.64
N VAL A 280 1.24 -19.57 -12.28
CA VAL A 280 2.12 -18.39 -12.45
C VAL A 280 1.42 -17.32 -13.29
N LYS A 281 0.73 -17.70 -14.37
CA LYS A 281 -0.10 -16.78 -15.19
C LYS A 281 -1.20 -16.11 -14.37
N ALA A 282 -1.91 -16.88 -13.55
CA ALA A 282 -2.94 -16.35 -12.65
C ALA A 282 -2.38 -15.37 -11.62
N LYS A 283 -1.19 -15.68 -11.07
CA LYS A 283 -0.52 -14.84 -10.08
C LYS A 283 0.03 -13.54 -10.67
N LEU A 284 0.36 -13.47 -11.97
CA LEU A 284 0.72 -12.20 -12.62
C LEU A 284 -0.40 -11.16 -12.47
N SER A 285 -1.66 -11.56 -12.65
CA SER A 285 -2.81 -10.67 -12.41
C SER A 285 -2.87 -10.17 -10.97
N CYS A 286 -2.58 -11.04 -9.99
CA CYS A 286 -2.50 -10.63 -8.59
C CYS A 286 -1.42 -9.57 -8.36
N LEU A 287 -0.25 -9.68 -9.00
CA LEU A 287 0.83 -8.71 -8.87
C LEU A 287 0.43 -7.32 -9.39
N GLU A 288 -0.32 -7.28 -10.49
CA GLU A 288 -0.84 -6.02 -11.05
C GLU A 288 -1.89 -5.40 -10.10
N GLN A 289 -2.82 -6.19 -9.56
CA GLN A 289 -3.78 -5.71 -8.56
C GLN A 289 -3.11 -5.16 -7.30
N PHE A 290 -2.06 -5.83 -6.80
CA PHE A 290 -1.29 -5.32 -5.66
C PHE A 290 -0.53 -4.03 -6.00
N SER A 291 0.04 -3.95 -7.20
CA SER A 291 0.74 -2.75 -7.67
C SER A 291 -0.21 -1.55 -7.77
N GLU A 292 -1.41 -1.75 -8.31
CA GLU A 292 -2.45 -0.72 -8.39
C GLU A 292 -2.88 -0.23 -7.00
N VAL A 293 -3.08 -1.14 -6.05
CA VAL A 293 -3.44 -0.77 -4.67
C VAL A 293 -2.33 0.03 -3.99
N LEU A 294 -1.06 -0.30 -4.23
CA LEU A 294 0.08 0.44 -3.71
C LEU A 294 0.16 1.86 -4.30
N GLN A 295 -0.04 1.99 -5.61
CA GLN A 295 -0.01 3.28 -6.30
C GLN A 295 -1.17 4.19 -5.88
N ASN A 296 -2.40 3.67 -5.88
CA ASN A 296 -3.61 4.43 -5.54
C ASN A 296 -3.68 4.85 -4.06
N GLN A 297 -2.82 4.30 -3.20
CA GLN A 297 -2.85 4.54 -1.76
C GLN A 297 -1.48 4.85 -1.18
N SER A 298 -0.56 5.35 -2.01
CA SER A 298 0.82 5.68 -1.61
C SER A 298 0.89 6.59 -0.39
N GLU A 299 -0.02 7.58 -0.28
CA GLU A 299 -0.15 8.52 0.84
C GLU A 299 -0.35 7.85 2.21
N LEU A 300 -0.76 6.57 2.21
CA LEU A 300 -1.10 5.81 3.41
C LEU A 300 0.07 4.95 3.90
N PHE A 301 1.23 5.01 3.25
CA PHE A 301 2.41 4.23 3.56
C PHE A 301 3.65 5.14 3.68
N MET A 302 4.65 4.66 4.41
CA MET A 302 5.97 5.29 4.43
C MET A 302 6.74 4.89 3.16
N GLU A 303 7.64 5.74 2.70
CA GLU A 303 8.39 5.58 1.46
C GLU A 303 9.22 4.27 1.45
N ASP A 304 9.87 3.95 2.57
CA ASP A 304 10.66 2.72 2.76
C ASP A 304 9.83 1.42 2.56
N VAL A 305 8.61 1.39 3.10
CA VAL A 305 7.70 0.24 2.98
C VAL A 305 7.17 0.11 1.54
N LEU A 306 6.90 1.23 0.88
CA LEU A 306 6.48 1.24 -0.53
C LEU A 306 7.60 0.72 -1.42
N ASP A 307 8.83 1.17 -1.19
CA ASP A 307 10.00 0.75 -1.96
C ASP A 307 10.27 -0.75 -1.79
N GLU A 308 10.23 -1.26 -0.55
CA GLU A 308 10.41 -2.70 -0.30
C GLU A 308 9.34 -3.53 -1.01
N CYS A 309 8.06 -3.15 -0.89
CA CYS A 309 6.97 -3.85 -1.53
C CYS A 309 7.07 -3.81 -3.06
N SER A 310 7.39 -2.65 -3.61
CA SER A 310 7.57 -2.46 -5.06
C SER A 310 8.72 -3.32 -5.58
N HIS A 311 9.84 -3.37 -4.85
CA HIS A 311 10.96 -4.24 -5.19
C HIS A 311 10.59 -5.73 -5.15
N ILE A 312 9.86 -6.17 -4.11
CA ILE A 312 9.39 -7.56 -4.02
C ILE A 312 8.47 -7.92 -5.19
N LEU A 313 7.49 -7.07 -5.51
CA LEU A 313 6.57 -7.30 -6.63
C LEU A 313 7.29 -7.30 -7.97
N ALA A 314 8.27 -6.41 -8.18
CA ALA A 314 9.10 -6.38 -9.38
C ALA A 314 9.92 -7.68 -9.54
N ASP A 315 10.52 -8.19 -8.45
CA ASP A 315 11.28 -9.44 -8.47
C ASP A 315 10.38 -10.67 -8.70
N MET A 316 9.16 -10.66 -8.15
CA MET A 316 8.16 -11.67 -8.45
C MET A 316 7.74 -11.63 -9.92
N ARG A 317 7.50 -10.45 -10.50
CA ARG A 317 7.17 -10.31 -11.92
C ARG A 317 8.31 -10.83 -12.80
N ARG A 318 9.55 -10.45 -12.50
CA ARG A 318 10.75 -10.91 -13.21
C ARG A 318 10.86 -12.44 -13.20
N SER A 319 10.84 -13.06 -12.02
CA SER A 319 10.94 -14.52 -11.91
C SER A 319 9.79 -15.28 -12.58
N ALA A 320 8.58 -14.71 -12.57
CA ALA A 320 7.45 -15.26 -13.30
C ALA A 320 7.66 -15.19 -14.83
N HIS A 321 8.10 -14.04 -15.34
CA HIS A 321 8.42 -13.88 -16.77
C HIS A 321 9.54 -14.83 -17.20
N GLU A 322 10.65 -14.88 -16.45
CA GLU A 322 11.77 -15.79 -16.72
C GLU A 322 11.31 -17.25 -16.78
N TYR A 323 10.48 -17.68 -15.84
CA TYR A 323 9.93 -19.03 -15.80
C TYR A 323 9.03 -19.34 -17.02
N LEU A 324 8.18 -18.40 -17.42
CA LEU A 324 7.26 -18.57 -18.55
C LEU A 324 7.96 -18.48 -19.92
N LEU A 325 8.98 -17.64 -20.05
CA LEU A 325 9.71 -17.41 -21.31
C LEU A 325 10.84 -18.41 -21.54
N LYS A 326 11.38 -19.04 -20.48
CA LYS A 326 12.47 -20.01 -20.60
C LYS A 326 12.22 -21.13 -21.64
N PRO A 327 11.06 -21.80 -21.68
CA PRO A 327 10.77 -22.82 -22.70
C PRO A 327 10.76 -22.25 -24.12
N VAL A 328 10.25 -21.02 -24.29
CA VAL A 328 10.22 -20.34 -25.58
C VAL A 328 11.65 -20.06 -26.05
N HIS A 329 12.49 -19.47 -25.20
CA HIS A 329 13.91 -19.26 -25.54
C HIS A 329 14.65 -20.58 -25.81
N GLU A 330 14.31 -21.67 -25.12
CA GLU A 330 14.85 -23.01 -25.40
C GLU A 330 14.51 -23.50 -26.81
N ALA A 331 13.27 -23.30 -27.27
CA ALA A 331 12.83 -23.64 -28.62
C ALA A 331 13.53 -22.79 -29.69
N LEU A 332 13.84 -21.52 -29.41
CA LEU A 332 14.48 -20.57 -30.34
C LEU A 332 16.01 -20.69 -30.42
N LYS A 333 16.64 -21.42 -29.49
CA LYS A 333 18.11 -21.62 -29.44
C LYS A 333 18.76 -22.02 -30.77
N PRO A 334 18.19 -22.94 -31.59
CA PRO A 334 18.78 -23.33 -32.86
C PRO A 334 18.92 -22.17 -33.84
N GLN A 335 17.92 -21.31 -33.93
CA GLN A 335 17.87 -20.14 -34.81
C GLN A 335 18.79 -19.05 -34.27
N TYR A 336 18.77 -18.78 -32.96
CA TYR A 336 19.69 -17.82 -32.33
C TYR A 336 21.16 -18.13 -32.64
N ARG A 337 21.54 -19.41 -32.64
CA ARG A 337 22.92 -19.83 -32.95
C ARG A 337 23.38 -19.48 -34.37
N LYS A 338 22.44 -19.25 -35.29
CA LYS A 338 22.74 -18.95 -36.69
C LYS A 338 22.83 -17.46 -36.98
N ILE A 339 22.29 -16.61 -36.10
CA ILE A 339 22.37 -15.14 -36.23
C ILE A 339 23.83 -14.71 -36.12
N GLY A 340 24.25 -13.78 -36.99
CA GLY A 340 25.64 -13.30 -37.02
C GLY A 340 26.64 -14.30 -37.61
N THR A 341 26.17 -15.34 -38.31
CA THR A 341 27.01 -16.28 -39.08
C THR A 341 26.85 -16.05 -40.59
N THR A 342 27.56 -16.81 -41.42
CA THR A 342 27.37 -16.79 -42.89
C THR A 342 26.01 -17.33 -43.32
N GLU A 343 25.37 -18.21 -42.53
CA GLU A 343 24.01 -18.68 -42.81
C GLU A 343 22.99 -17.56 -42.65
N TRP A 344 23.18 -16.66 -41.69
CA TRP A 344 22.26 -15.55 -41.44
C TRP A 344 22.06 -14.67 -42.69
N LEU A 345 23.15 -14.33 -43.40
CA LEU A 345 23.07 -13.52 -44.62
C LEU A 345 22.50 -14.26 -45.85
N ASN A 346 22.42 -15.59 -45.82
CA ASN A 346 22.17 -16.38 -47.04
C ASN A 346 20.94 -17.30 -46.95
N ASN A 347 20.42 -17.62 -45.76
CA ASN A 347 19.50 -18.75 -45.56
C ASN A 347 18.20 -18.43 -44.80
N GLN A 348 17.56 -17.26 -45.03
CA GLN A 348 16.27 -16.88 -44.42
C GLN A 348 16.17 -17.24 -42.92
N VAL A 349 17.27 -17.05 -42.19
CA VAL A 349 17.40 -17.51 -40.80
C VAL A 349 16.40 -16.79 -39.90
N PHE A 350 16.18 -15.51 -40.17
CA PHE A 350 15.25 -14.68 -39.42
C PHE A 350 13.78 -15.04 -39.68
N GLU A 351 13.40 -15.36 -40.92
CA GLU A 351 12.04 -15.84 -41.23
C GLU A 351 11.74 -17.15 -40.46
N LYS A 352 12.71 -18.06 -40.38
CA LYS A 352 12.58 -19.29 -39.57
C LYS A 352 12.49 -18.99 -38.07
N LEU A 353 13.17 -17.95 -37.58
CA LEU A 353 13.04 -17.49 -36.20
C LEU A 353 11.62 -16.96 -35.95
N LEU A 354 11.07 -16.14 -36.85
CA LEU A 354 9.70 -15.65 -36.75
C LEU A 354 8.66 -16.77 -36.78
N MET A 355 8.84 -17.78 -37.64
CA MET A 355 7.96 -18.96 -37.66
C MET A 355 8.01 -19.72 -36.32
N SER A 356 9.20 -19.93 -35.76
CA SER A 356 9.33 -20.56 -34.44
C SER A 356 8.74 -19.70 -33.33
N LEU A 357 8.91 -18.37 -33.38
CA LEU A 357 8.26 -17.45 -32.45
C LEU A 357 6.73 -17.59 -32.51
N GLN A 358 6.14 -17.57 -33.70
CA GLN A 358 4.70 -17.76 -33.92
C GLN A 358 4.16 -19.07 -33.34
N GLN A 359 4.93 -20.15 -33.45
CA GLN A 359 4.56 -21.46 -32.91
C GLN A 359 4.52 -21.49 -31.38
N GLU A 360 5.34 -20.67 -30.71
CA GLU A 360 5.43 -20.62 -29.25
C GLU A 360 4.44 -19.64 -28.60
N ILE A 361 3.88 -18.67 -29.34
CA ILE A 361 2.89 -17.70 -28.81
C ILE A 361 1.71 -18.34 -28.08
N PRO A 362 1.09 -19.44 -28.58
CA PRO A 362 -0.03 -20.09 -27.88
C PRO A 362 0.31 -20.53 -26.45
N VAL A 363 1.57 -20.87 -26.17
CA VAL A 363 2.03 -21.29 -24.82
C VAL A 363 1.95 -20.13 -23.83
N LEU A 364 2.01 -18.88 -24.28
CA LEU A 364 1.97 -17.68 -23.45
C LEU A 364 0.55 -17.13 -23.22
N GLN A 365 -0.46 -17.70 -23.90
CA GLN A 365 -1.86 -17.32 -23.73
C GLN A 365 -2.41 -17.71 -22.36
N GLY A 366 -3.52 -17.08 -21.96
CA GLY A 366 -4.19 -17.35 -20.69
C GLY A 366 -3.73 -16.50 -19.50
N SER A 367 -3.01 -15.40 -19.75
CA SER A 367 -2.80 -14.33 -18.77
C SER A 367 -3.76 -13.18 -19.09
N THR A 368 -4.15 -12.40 -18.08
CA THR A 368 -4.93 -11.16 -18.29
C THR A 368 -4.27 -10.23 -19.32
N PRO A 369 -5.02 -9.38 -20.04
CA PRO A 369 -4.47 -8.52 -21.11
C PRO A 369 -3.24 -7.70 -20.69
N THR A 370 -3.28 -7.03 -19.54
CA THR A 370 -2.15 -6.23 -19.02
C THR A 370 -0.92 -7.08 -18.73
N SER A 371 -1.10 -8.20 -18.02
CA SER A 371 -0.01 -9.15 -17.73
C SER A 371 0.57 -9.76 -19.01
N HIS A 372 -0.28 -10.09 -19.99
CA HIS A 372 0.16 -10.62 -21.27
C HIS A 372 0.99 -9.60 -22.05
N GLN A 373 0.53 -8.35 -22.13
CA GLN A 373 1.28 -7.25 -22.75
C GLN A 373 2.66 -7.05 -22.11
N ASN A 374 2.76 -7.06 -20.78
CA ASN A 374 4.04 -6.95 -20.07
C ASN A 374 4.97 -8.15 -20.36
N LEU A 375 4.42 -9.36 -20.43
CA LEU A 375 5.16 -10.58 -20.79
C LEU A 375 5.69 -10.52 -22.23
N ILE A 376 4.88 -10.05 -23.17
CA ILE A 376 5.27 -9.85 -24.58
C ILE A 376 6.32 -8.73 -24.70
N GLY A 377 6.21 -7.66 -23.91
CA GLY A 377 7.24 -6.61 -23.80
C GLY A 377 8.59 -7.17 -23.36
N GLN A 378 8.60 -7.96 -22.28
CA GLN A 378 9.81 -8.63 -21.80
C GLN A 378 10.41 -9.56 -22.86
N MET A 379 9.57 -10.32 -23.56
CA MET A 379 10.03 -11.22 -24.62
C MET A 379 10.62 -10.45 -25.82
N HIS A 380 10.01 -9.33 -26.22
CA HIS A 380 10.55 -8.45 -27.27
C HIS A 380 11.96 -7.96 -26.92
N LEU A 381 12.16 -7.52 -25.67
CA LEU A 381 13.47 -7.13 -25.15
C LEU A 381 14.46 -8.31 -25.19
N GLU A 382 14.12 -9.47 -24.62
CA GLU A 382 15.01 -10.63 -24.53
C GLU A 382 15.42 -11.18 -25.90
N VAL A 383 14.50 -11.23 -26.87
CA VAL A 383 14.78 -11.68 -28.24
C VAL A 383 15.71 -10.71 -28.95
N THR A 384 15.48 -9.40 -28.79
CA THR A 384 16.34 -8.35 -29.38
C THR A 384 17.74 -8.36 -28.76
N VAL A 385 17.83 -8.51 -27.44
CA VAL A 385 19.11 -8.66 -26.71
C VAL A 385 19.87 -9.89 -27.19
N GLU A 386 19.23 -11.06 -27.28
CA GLU A 386 19.89 -12.28 -27.75
C GLU A 386 20.29 -12.16 -29.23
N TYR A 387 19.49 -11.49 -30.08
CA TYR A 387 19.85 -11.19 -31.47
C TYR A 387 21.15 -10.39 -31.53
N VAL A 388 21.23 -9.25 -30.82
CA VAL A 388 22.42 -8.39 -30.80
C VAL A 388 23.62 -9.12 -30.21
N LYS A 389 23.42 -9.85 -29.11
CA LYS A 389 24.47 -10.67 -28.47
C LYS A 389 25.07 -11.70 -29.43
N ARG A 390 24.24 -12.33 -30.27
CA ARG A 390 24.69 -13.29 -31.29
C ARG A 390 25.48 -12.61 -32.39
N LEU A 391 24.99 -11.47 -32.87
CA LEU A 391 25.69 -10.65 -33.85
C LEU A 391 27.08 -10.22 -33.35
N LEU A 392 27.16 -9.71 -32.12
CA LEU A 392 28.39 -9.23 -31.50
C LEU A 392 29.38 -10.33 -31.09
N LYS A 393 28.99 -11.61 -31.17
CA LYS A 393 29.92 -12.73 -30.94
C LYS A 393 31.06 -12.76 -31.98
N GLY A 394 30.88 -12.12 -33.13
CA GLY A 394 31.97 -11.81 -34.06
C GLY A 394 32.39 -12.96 -34.97
N GLU A 395 31.52 -13.98 -35.15
CA GLU A 395 31.78 -15.15 -35.99
C GLU A 395 31.82 -14.81 -37.49
N LEU A 396 31.00 -13.84 -37.93
CA LEU A 396 31.02 -13.30 -39.28
C LEU A 396 32.06 -12.17 -39.43
N LYS A 397 32.79 -12.17 -40.56
CA LYS A 397 33.74 -11.11 -40.94
C LYS A 397 33.27 -10.43 -42.22
N LEU A 398 32.91 -9.16 -42.11
CA LEU A 398 32.41 -8.32 -43.22
C LEU A 398 33.59 -7.64 -43.91
N LYS A 399 34.20 -8.36 -44.86
CA LYS A 399 35.48 -7.99 -45.48
C LYS A 399 35.38 -6.87 -46.50
N ASP A 400 34.32 -6.84 -47.27
CA ASP A 400 34.11 -5.89 -48.37
C ASP A 400 32.82 -5.09 -48.18
N LYS A 401 32.73 -3.98 -48.95
CA LYS A 401 31.60 -3.05 -48.90
C LYS A 401 30.27 -3.71 -49.30
N SER A 402 30.29 -4.70 -50.20
CA SER A 402 29.09 -5.39 -50.66
C SER A 402 28.50 -6.24 -49.54
N LEU A 403 29.34 -7.04 -48.86
CA LEU A 403 28.91 -7.82 -47.68
C LEU A 403 28.43 -6.92 -46.53
N GLN A 404 29.08 -5.77 -46.32
CA GLN A 404 28.66 -4.80 -45.30
C GLN A 404 27.29 -4.20 -45.62
N LEU A 405 27.04 -3.85 -46.88
CA LEU A 405 25.75 -3.35 -47.34
C LEU A 405 24.66 -4.42 -47.22
N LYS A 406 24.94 -5.66 -47.66
CA LYS A 406 24.03 -6.80 -47.51
C LYS A 406 23.67 -7.06 -46.04
N ALA A 407 24.66 -6.98 -45.14
CA ALA A 407 24.42 -7.12 -43.70
C ALA A 407 23.58 -5.98 -43.12
N CYS A 408 23.79 -4.75 -43.59
CA CYS A 408 22.97 -3.60 -43.23
C CYS A 408 21.51 -3.79 -43.69
N GLU A 409 21.29 -4.13 -44.96
CA GLU A 409 19.94 -4.37 -45.51
C GLU A 409 19.23 -5.50 -44.76
N THR A 410 19.94 -6.60 -44.48
CA THR A 410 19.40 -7.72 -43.70
C THR A 410 19.02 -7.30 -42.28
N LEU A 411 19.88 -6.54 -41.58
CA LEU A 411 19.57 -6.03 -40.24
C LEU A 411 18.36 -5.10 -40.23
N MET A 412 18.25 -4.22 -41.23
CA MET A 412 17.12 -3.29 -41.33
C MET A 412 15.81 -4.02 -41.54
N GLU A 413 15.79 -5.03 -42.41
CA GLU A 413 14.61 -5.86 -42.67
C GLU A 413 14.25 -6.72 -41.46
N ASP A 414 15.24 -7.37 -40.83
CA ASP A 414 15.06 -8.14 -39.61
C ASP A 414 14.51 -7.25 -38.49
N ALA A 415 15.02 -6.02 -38.33
CA ALA A 415 14.57 -5.06 -37.33
C ALA A 415 13.10 -4.69 -37.51
N LYS A 416 12.73 -4.30 -38.74
CA LYS A 416 11.36 -3.93 -39.08
C LYS A 416 10.38 -5.08 -38.81
N ASN A 417 10.74 -6.28 -39.25
CA ASN A 417 9.87 -7.45 -39.11
C ASN A 417 9.80 -7.93 -37.65
N LEU A 418 10.90 -7.88 -36.90
CA LEU A 418 10.93 -8.21 -35.47
C LEU A 418 10.01 -7.28 -34.68
N HIS A 419 10.18 -5.98 -34.89
CA HIS A 419 9.41 -4.95 -34.22
C HIS A 419 7.92 -5.07 -34.57
N ALA A 420 7.58 -5.12 -35.87
CA ALA A 420 6.20 -5.28 -36.31
C ALA A 420 5.52 -6.53 -35.74
N PHE A 421 6.26 -7.65 -35.63
CA PHE A 421 5.77 -8.87 -35.03
C PHE A 421 5.39 -8.66 -33.55
N PHE A 422 6.27 -8.09 -32.74
CA PHE A 422 6.01 -7.88 -31.31
C PHE A 422 4.96 -6.80 -31.03
N ILE A 423 4.92 -5.72 -31.82
CA ILE A 423 3.87 -4.69 -31.71
C ILE A 423 2.49 -5.29 -32.03
N THR A 424 2.38 -6.16 -33.05
CA THR A 424 1.12 -6.85 -33.37
C THR A 424 0.64 -7.76 -32.23
N LEU A 425 1.57 -8.32 -31.46
CA LEU A 425 1.28 -9.11 -30.26
C LEU A 425 1.00 -8.25 -29.01
N GLY A 426 1.07 -6.91 -29.13
CA GLY A 426 0.73 -5.97 -28.07
C GLY A 426 1.92 -5.47 -27.24
N SER A 427 3.17 -5.70 -27.67
CA SER A 427 4.35 -5.09 -27.02
C SER A 427 4.24 -3.56 -27.02
N LYS A 428 4.68 -2.93 -25.93
CA LYS A 428 4.79 -1.46 -25.79
C LYS A 428 6.23 -0.96 -25.90
N GLU A 429 7.18 -1.85 -26.17
CA GLU A 429 8.62 -1.54 -26.22
C GLU A 429 9.01 -0.94 -27.57
N ASP A 430 8.39 0.18 -27.94
CA ASP A 430 8.55 0.82 -29.25
C ASP A 430 9.99 1.31 -29.50
N TRP A 431 10.65 1.74 -28.43
CA TRP A 431 12.04 2.21 -28.41
C TRP A 431 13.06 1.17 -28.89
N LEU A 432 12.73 -0.14 -28.86
CA LEU A 432 13.61 -1.20 -29.35
C LEU A 432 13.83 -1.15 -30.86
N GLN A 433 12.95 -0.48 -31.62
CA GLN A 433 13.06 -0.39 -33.08
C GLN A 433 14.35 0.28 -33.56
N GLU A 434 14.96 1.13 -32.74
CA GLU A 434 16.16 1.91 -33.08
C GLU A 434 17.47 1.13 -32.90
N VAL A 435 17.45 0.03 -32.14
CA VAL A 435 18.67 -0.72 -31.76
C VAL A 435 19.39 -1.29 -32.98
N LEU A 436 18.68 -2.12 -33.74
CA LEU A 436 19.26 -2.84 -34.89
C LEU A 436 19.59 -1.90 -36.07
N PRO A 437 18.75 -0.91 -36.43
CA PRO A 437 19.12 0.12 -37.41
C PRO A 437 20.36 0.92 -37.02
N GLY A 438 20.48 1.31 -35.75
CA GLY A 438 21.66 2.01 -35.26
C GLY A 438 22.95 1.20 -35.44
N ILE A 439 22.90 -0.11 -35.18
CA ILE A 439 24.00 -1.05 -35.42
C ILE A 439 24.26 -1.24 -36.93
N ALA A 440 23.21 -1.37 -37.74
CA ALA A 440 23.29 -1.55 -39.19
C ALA A 440 24.02 -0.39 -39.86
N GLU A 441 23.72 0.85 -39.46
CA GLU A 441 24.36 2.04 -40.02
C GLU A 441 25.86 2.08 -39.71
N VAL A 442 26.29 1.70 -38.49
CA VAL A 442 27.72 1.56 -38.15
C VAL A 442 28.43 0.55 -39.07
N LEU A 443 27.77 -0.56 -39.42
CA LEU A 443 28.35 -1.56 -40.32
C LEU A 443 28.47 -1.04 -41.76
N LYS A 444 27.52 -0.22 -42.22
CA LYS A 444 27.45 0.36 -43.57
C LYS A 444 28.44 1.51 -43.79
N LEU A 445 28.57 2.42 -42.83
CA LEU A 445 29.41 3.62 -42.94
C LEU A 445 30.88 3.26 -43.19
N GLN A 446 31.55 3.98 -44.07
CA GLN A 446 32.92 3.66 -44.50
C GLN A 446 33.95 4.63 -43.93
N ASP A 447 33.58 5.91 -43.84
CA ASP A 447 34.45 6.96 -43.37
C ASP A 447 34.48 7.00 -41.83
N LEU A 448 35.68 7.21 -41.29
CA LEU A 448 35.90 7.22 -39.85
C LEU A 448 35.08 8.29 -39.11
N PRO A 449 34.97 9.55 -39.60
CA PRO A 449 34.16 10.57 -38.94
C PRO A 449 32.68 10.19 -38.85
N ALA A 450 32.07 9.65 -39.92
CA ALA A 450 30.67 9.22 -39.82
C ALA A 450 30.50 8.02 -38.88
N ILE A 451 31.43 7.07 -38.87
CA ILE A 451 31.40 5.96 -37.89
C ILE A 451 31.45 6.51 -36.45
N GLN A 452 32.33 7.48 -36.19
CA GLN A 452 32.44 8.14 -34.89
C GLN A 452 31.13 8.86 -34.51
N MET A 453 30.54 9.60 -35.44
CA MET A 453 29.27 10.29 -35.24
C MET A 453 28.11 9.32 -34.96
N GLN A 454 28.02 8.22 -35.72
CA GLN A 454 26.96 7.22 -35.54
C GLN A 454 27.12 6.46 -34.22
N VAL A 455 28.36 6.11 -33.84
CA VAL A 455 28.64 5.48 -32.54
C VAL A 455 28.32 6.44 -31.39
N ALA A 456 28.63 7.73 -31.52
CA ALA A 456 28.24 8.73 -30.55
C ALA A 456 26.71 8.88 -30.45
N ALA A 457 26.00 8.94 -31.59
CA ALA A 457 24.54 8.96 -31.61
C ALA A 457 23.93 7.73 -30.94
N LEU A 458 24.47 6.54 -31.21
CA LEU A 458 24.03 5.30 -30.57
C LEU A 458 24.30 5.31 -29.05
N GLY A 459 25.43 5.87 -28.61
CA GLY A 459 25.73 6.06 -27.19
C GLY A 459 24.83 7.08 -26.51
N THR A 460 24.36 8.12 -27.23
CA THR A 460 23.36 9.06 -26.71
C THR A 460 21.99 8.40 -26.57
N THR A 461 21.57 7.62 -27.57
CA THR A 461 20.28 6.90 -27.52
C THR A 461 20.29 5.78 -26.49
N PHE A 462 21.42 5.08 -26.33
CA PHE A 462 21.61 4.00 -25.38
C PHE A 462 22.86 4.26 -24.52
N PRO A 463 22.72 5.00 -23.40
CA PRO A 463 23.87 5.39 -22.59
C PRO A 463 24.57 4.22 -21.88
N ASP A 464 23.94 3.04 -21.83
CA ASP A 464 24.57 1.81 -21.33
C ASP A 464 25.43 1.08 -22.39
N LEU A 465 25.63 1.70 -23.57
CA LEU A 465 26.54 1.22 -24.62
C LEU A 465 28.01 1.30 -24.17
N SER A 466 28.51 0.18 -23.66
CA SER A 466 29.91 0.06 -23.29
C SER A 466 30.88 0.03 -24.48
N VAL A 467 32.11 0.45 -24.19
CA VAL A 467 33.27 0.34 -25.07
C VAL A 467 33.55 -1.09 -25.54
N ARG A 468 33.15 -2.10 -24.75
CA ARG A 468 33.27 -3.52 -25.13
C ARG A 468 32.30 -3.87 -26.26
N HIS A 469 31.08 -3.34 -26.22
CA HIS A 469 30.07 -3.52 -27.27
C HIS A 469 30.56 -2.92 -28.58
N VAL A 470 31.03 -1.67 -28.55
CA VAL A 470 31.60 -0.99 -29.73
C VAL A 470 32.80 -1.76 -30.27
N SER A 471 33.69 -2.24 -29.40
CA SER A 471 34.83 -3.06 -29.81
C SER A 471 34.41 -4.35 -30.53
N ALA A 472 33.36 -5.03 -30.05
CA ALA A 472 32.83 -6.22 -30.71
C ALA A 472 32.15 -5.92 -32.04
N LEU A 473 31.40 -4.82 -32.11
CA LEU A 473 30.77 -4.35 -33.34
C LEU A 473 31.82 -4.04 -34.42
N LEU A 474 32.86 -3.27 -34.07
CA LEU A 474 33.93 -2.92 -35.01
C LEU A 474 34.81 -4.14 -35.41
N LYS A 475 34.81 -5.24 -34.65
CA LYS A 475 35.48 -6.50 -35.03
C LYS A 475 34.77 -7.24 -36.16
N LEU A 476 33.49 -6.97 -36.41
CA LEU A 476 32.76 -7.50 -37.57
C LEU A 476 33.28 -6.83 -38.85
N LYS A 477 33.65 -5.55 -38.77
CA LYS A 477 34.13 -4.72 -39.87
C LYS A 477 35.65 -4.83 -40.03
N THR A 478 36.14 -5.64 -40.97
CA THR A 478 37.58 -5.92 -41.07
C THR A 478 38.39 -4.91 -41.90
N ASN A 479 37.74 -3.94 -42.54
CA ASN A 479 38.41 -2.88 -43.31
C ASN A 479 38.89 -1.69 -42.45
N LEU A 480 38.55 -1.64 -41.16
CA LEU A 480 39.08 -0.61 -40.25
C LEU A 480 40.45 -1.02 -39.70
N SER A 481 41.40 -0.08 -39.71
CA SER A 481 42.71 -0.29 -39.11
C SER A 481 42.62 -0.37 -37.57
N ARG A 482 43.66 -0.92 -36.94
CA ARG A 482 43.77 -0.93 -35.46
C ARG A 482 43.87 0.49 -34.87
N ALA A 483 44.32 1.48 -35.64
CA ALA A 483 44.37 2.87 -35.20
C ALA A 483 42.98 3.50 -35.26
N ASP A 484 42.23 3.25 -36.33
CA ASP A 484 40.87 3.77 -36.50
C ASP A 484 39.92 3.23 -35.43
N ARG A 485 40.00 1.92 -35.14
CA ARG A 485 39.23 1.32 -34.05
C ARG A 485 39.55 1.93 -32.68
N ARG A 486 40.80 2.35 -32.45
CA ARG A 486 41.18 3.05 -31.20
C ARG A 486 40.55 4.44 -31.14
N LYS A 487 40.60 5.22 -32.23
CA LYS A 487 39.97 6.55 -32.28
C LYS A 487 38.46 6.53 -31.99
N VAL A 488 37.74 5.49 -32.45
CA VAL A 488 36.30 5.33 -32.13
C VAL A 488 36.11 4.95 -30.65
N LYS A 489 37.01 4.13 -30.11
CA LYS A 489 37.00 3.69 -28.72
C LYS A 489 37.22 4.87 -27.75
N ASP A 490 38.21 5.70 -28.03
CA ASP A 490 38.60 6.85 -27.20
C ASP A 490 37.47 7.89 -27.14
N LEU A 491 36.75 8.08 -28.25
CA LEU A 491 35.54 8.92 -28.29
C LEU A 491 34.46 8.42 -27.33
N MET A 492 34.20 7.12 -27.30
CA MET A 492 33.20 6.53 -26.40
C MET A 492 33.59 6.60 -24.94
N GLU A 493 34.89 6.47 -24.62
CA GLU A 493 35.38 6.67 -23.26
C GLU A 493 35.11 8.10 -22.78
N THR A 494 35.30 9.09 -23.64
CA THR A 494 35.03 10.51 -23.34
C THR A 494 33.52 10.76 -23.13
N LEU A 495 32.66 10.12 -23.90
CA LEU A 495 31.20 10.28 -23.78
C LEU A 495 30.64 9.64 -22.50
N ASN A 496 31.14 8.46 -22.13
CA ASN A 496 30.69 7.74 -20.93
C ASN A 496 31.01 8.47 -19.62
N GLU A 497 32.05 9.31 -19.58
CA GLU A 497 32.39 10.13 -18.41
C GLU A 497 31.39 11.28 -18.16
N SER A 498 30.52 11.59 -19.13
CA SER A 498 29.62 12.75 -19.10
C SER A 498 28.13 12.44 -18.87
N SER A 499 27.76 11.17 -18.74
CA SER A 499 26.36 10.71 -18.72
C SER A 499 25.89 10.30 -17.31
N SER A 500 24.84 10.95 -16.78
CA SER A 500 24.14 10.52 -15.57
C SER A 500 22.61 10.47 -15.73
N ASP A 501 22.04 9.41 -15.11
CA ASP A 501 20.72 9.25 -14.48
C ASP A 501 19.47 8.71 -15.19
N HIS A 502 19.40 8.57 -16.52
CA HIS A 502 18.25 7.85 -17.12
C HIS A 502 18.69 6.92 -18.26
N THR A 503 18.94 5.65 -17.91
CA THR A 503 19.33 4.63 -18.88
C THR A 503 18.17 3.66 -19.13
N LEU A 504 17.72 3.56 -20.39
CA LEU A 504 17.01 2.37 -20.85
C LEU A 504 18.03 1.22 -20.90
N PRO A 505 17.94 0.20 -20.03
CA PRO A 505 18.98 -0.81 -19.91
C PRO A 505 18.84 -1.84 -21.04
N PHE A 506 19.47 -1.59 -22.19
CA PHE A 506 19.56 -2.54 -23.29
C PHE A 506 20.92 -3.21 -23.37
N PHE A 507 21.98 -2.43 -23.61
CA PHE A 507 23.32 -2.97 -23.82
C PHE A 507 23.94 -3.57 -22.55
N SER A 508 23.51 -3.12 -21.37
CA SER A 508 23.82 -3.75 -20.07
C SER A 508 23.35 -5.20 -19.99
N LEU A 509 22.31 -5.60 -20.74
CA LEU A 509 21.82 -6.98 -20.86
C LEU A 509 22.57 -7.78 -21.94
N VAL A 510 23.24 -7.10 -22.88
CA VAL A 510 24.00 -7.72 -23.97
C VAL A 510 25.40 -8.10 -23.48
N LEU A 511 25.55 -9.33 -23.00
CA LEU A 511 26.85 -9.83 -22.52
C LEU A 511 27.83 -10.08 -23.68
N VAL A 512 28.87 -9.26 -23.77
CA VAL A 512 29.95 -9.36 -24.77
C VAL A 512 31.28 -9.73 -24.10
N LYS A 513 32.07 -10.59 -24.77
CA LYS A 513 33.37 -11.08 -24.28
C LYS A 513 34.54 -10.17 -24.63
#